data_AF-A0AAW3DGQ8-F1
#
_entry.id   AF-A0AAW3DGQ8-F1
#
_cell.length_a   1.000
_cell.length_b   1.000
_cell.length_c   1.000
_cell.angle_alpha   90.00
_cell.angle_beta   90.00
_cell.angle_gamma   90.00
#
_symmetry.space_group_name_H-M   'P 1'
#
loop_
_entity.id
_entity.type
_entity.pdbx_description
1 polymer ?
#
loop_
_entity_poly.entity_id
_entity_poly.type
_entity_poly.pdbx_seq_one_letter_code
_entity_poly.pdbx_strand_id
1 'polypeptide(L)'
;LSVQNDIYEWSRDHRMHHKYSETDADPHNASRGFFFAHIGWLFVRKHRDVIEKGRKLDFTDLLDDPVVMFQRKYYKSSVVLMCFVVPTFVPWYLWGESLWNAYFLASILRYTISLNVTWLVNSAAHMYGNRPYNKHISPRQNTFVALGAIGK
;
A
#
# COMPACT_ATOMS: atom_id res chain seq x y z
N LEU A 1 7.11 -5.51 7.62
CA LEU A 1 7.84 -4.22 7.70
C LEU A 1 7.13 -3.05 7.01
N SER A 2 6.43 -3.26 5.88
CA SER A 2 5.76 -2.19 5.10
C SER A 2 4.39 -1.77 5.63
N VAL A 3 3.67 -2.69 6.30
CA VAL A 3 2.37 -2.44 6.96
C VAL A 3 1.33 -1.82 6.02
N GLN A 4 1.09 -2.50 4.89
CA GLN A 4 0.09 -2.12 3.89
C GLN A 4 -1.06 -3.13 3.82
N ASN A 5 -1.44 -3.69 4.97
CA ASN A 5 -2.25 -4.90 5.13
C ASN A 5 -1.49 -6.20 4.84
N ASP A 6 -2.13 -7.33 5.14
CA ASP A 6 -1.60 -8.65 4.83
C ASP A 6 -1.60 -8.91 3.32
N ILE A 7 -0.79 -9.89 2.88
CA ILE A 7 -0.55 -10.14 1.44
C ILE A 7 -1.86 -10.44 0.71
N TYR A 8 -2.76 -11.20 1.32
CA TYR A 8 -4.05 -11.53 0.73
C TYR A 8 -4.91 -10.27 0.53
N GLU A 9 -5.05 -9.44 1.56
CA GLU A 9 -5.85 -8.23 1.47
C GLU A 9 -5.28 -7.21 0.47
N TRP A 10 -3.96 -7.00 0.48
CA TRP A 10 -3.30 -6.12 -0.47
C TRP A 10 -3.49 -6.61 -1.91
N SER A 11 -3.26 -7.90 -2.16
CA SER A 11 -3.39 -8.49 -3.49
C SER A 11 -4.83 -8.46 -3.99
N ARG A 12 -5.81 -8.71 -3.11
CA ARG A 12 -7.23 -8.58 -3.42
C ARG A 12 -7.58 -7.18 -3.90
N ASP A 13 -7.20 -6.17 -3.12
CA ASP A 13 -7.49 -4.77 -3.45
C ASP A 13 -6.72 -4.33 -4.71
N HIS A 14 -5.51 -4.85 -4.93
CA HIS A 14 -4.72 -4.55 -6.12
C HIS A 14 -5.29 -5.19 -7.40
N ARG A 15 -5.78 -6.44 -7.34
CA ARG A 15 -6.49 -7.06 -8.48
C ARG A 15 -7.76 -6.28 -8.84
N MET A 16 -8.48 -5.80 -7.82
CA MET A 16 -9.65 -4.94 -8.00
C MET A 16 -9.29 -3.63 -8.68
N HIS A 17 -8.22 -2.97 -8.23
CA HIS A 17 -7.71 -1.74 -8.82
C HIS A 17 -7.37 -1.92 -10.30
N HIS A 18 -6.63 -2.98 -10.68
CA HIS A 18 -6.29 -3.21 -12.10
C HIS A 18 -7.53 -3.53 -12.95
N LYS A 19 -8.43 -4.38 -12.47
CA LYS A 19 -9.59 -4.82 -13.27
C LYS A 19 -10.64 -3.73 -13.44
N TYR A 20 -10.81 -2.88 -12.43
CA TYR A 20 -11.88 -1.90 -12.37
C TYR A 20 -11.37 -0.46 -12.19
N SER A 21 -10.15 -0.19 -12.64
CA SER A 21 -9.46 1.09 -12.50
C SER A 21 -10.37 2.26 -12.89
N GLU A 22 -10.33 3.32 -12.08
CA GLU A 22 -11.13 4.54 -12.29
C GLU A 22 -12.66 4.36 -12.24
N THR A 23 -13.13 3.31 -11.55
CA THR A 23 -14.56 3.11 -11.26
C THR A 23 -14.83 3.00 -9.77
N ASP A 24 -16.10 2.97 -9.36
CA ASP A 24 -16.48 2.76 -7.97
C ASP A 24 -16.10 1.38 -7.39
N ALA A 25 -15.63 0.46 -8.25
CA ALA A 25 -15.06 -0.81 -7.82
C ALA A 25 -13.53 -0.76 -7.58
N ASP A 26 -12.88 0.35 -7.95
CA ASP A 26 -11.48 0.61 -7.60
C ASP A 26 -11.39 1.09 -6.14
N PRO A 27 -10.68 0.38 -5.23
CA PRO A 27 -10.57 0.78 -3.83
C PRO A 27 -9.98 2.18 -3.62
N HIS A 28 -9.15 2.66 -4.54
CA HIS A 28 -8.46 3.95 -4.48
C HIS A 28 -8.69 4.77 -5.76
N ASN A 29 -9.90 4.68 -6.31
CA ASN A 29 -10.38 5.37 -7.50
C ASN A 29 -9.84 6.81 -7.64
N ALA A 30 -8.94 7.03 -8.60
CA ALA A 30 -8.27 8.32 -8.79
C ALA A 30 -9.20 9.41 -9.35
N SER A 31 -10.28 9.04 -10.04
CA SER A 31 -11.33 10.00 -10.46
C SER A 31 -12.00 10.74 -9.29
N ARG A 32 -11.89 10.23 -8.05
CA ARG A 32 -12.38 10.90 -6.83
C ARG A 32 -11.42 11.96 -6.28
N GLY A 33 -10.31 12.23 -6.97
CA GLY A 33 -9.34 13.26 -6.63
C GLY A 33 -8.12 12.74 -5.87
N PHE A 34 -7.07 13.57 -5.87
CA PHE A 34 -5.75 13.19 -5.34
C PHE A 34 -5.81 12.72 -3.89
N PHE A 35 -6.49 13.47 -3.02
CA PHE A 35 -6.57 13.15 -1.59
C PHE A 35 -7.22 11.79 -1.35
N PHE A 36 -8.31 11.49 -2.06
CA PHE A 36 -8.99 10.21 -1.93
C PHE A 36 -8.08 9.04 -2.34
N ALA A 37 -7.46 9.11 -3.51
CA ALA A 37 -6.59 8.06 -4.02
C ALA A 37 -5.28 7.90 -3.21
N HIS A 38 -4.79 9.00 -2.62
CA HIS A 38 -3.58 8.98 -1.82
C HIS A 38 -3.82 8.33 -0.45
N ILE A 39 -4.75 8.85 0.34
CA ILE A 39 -4.96 8.37 1.73
C ILE A 39 -6.43 8.35 2.15
N GLY A 40 -7.30 9.18 1.53
CA GLY A 40 -8.69 9.33 1.92
C GLY A 40 -9.49 8.02 1.88
N TRP A 41 -9.16 7.11 0.97
CA TRP A 41 -9.80 5.80 0.87
C TRP A 41 -9.64 4.92 2.13
N LEU A 42 -8.58 5.14 2.92
CA LEU A 42 -8.34 4.42 4.17
C LEU A 42 -9.23 4.91 5.33
N PHE A 43 -9.76 6.13 5.23
CA PHE A 43 -10.56 6.77 6.28
C PHE A 43 -12.07 6.60 6.10
N VAL A 44 -12.50 5.93 5.04
CA VAL A 44 -13.91 5.74 4.72
C VAL A 44 -14.21 4.27 4.48
N ARG A 45 -15.50 3.91 4.57
CA ARG A 45 -15.93 2.58 4.17
C ARG A 45 -15.74 2.42 2.66
N LYS A 46 -15.29 1.25 2.23
CA LYS A 46 -15.21 0.87 0.82
C LYS A 46 -16.58 0.99 0.17
N HIS A 47 -16.60 1.43 -1.09
CA HIS A 47 -17.82 1.46 -1.88
C HIS A 47 -18.36 0.03 -2.07
N ARG A 48 -19.69 -0.11 -2.20
CA ARG A 48 -20.35 -1.42 -2.31
C ARG A 48 -19.83 -2.24 -3.49
N ASP A 49 -19.60 -1.59 -4.62
CA ASP A 49 -19.02 -2.21 -5.83
C ASP A 49 -17.68 -2.90 -5.60
N VAL A 50 -16.82 -2.35 -4.72
CA VAL A 50 -15.53 -2.98 -4.37
C VAL A 50 -15.78 -4.36 -3.75
N ILE A 51 -16.80 -4.48 -2.91
CA ILE A 51 -17.15 -5.73 -2.23
C ILE A 51 -17.84 -6.69 -3.20
N GLU A 52 -18.85 -6.20 -3.93
CA GLU A 52 -19.67 -7.03 -4.80
C GLU A 52 -18.88 -7.57 -6.00
N LYS A 53 -18.03 -6.75 -6.63
CA LYS A 53 -17.17 -7.20 -7.74
C LYS A 53 -15.93 -7.95 -7.24
N GLY A 54 -15.44 -7.63 -6.04
CA GLY A 54 -14.35 -8.36 -5.40
C GLY A 54 -14.68 -9.82 -5.16
N ARG A 55 -15.91 -10.15 -4.77
CA ARG A 55 -16.37 -11.54 -4.60
C ARG A 55 -16.37 -12.37 -5.90
N LYS A 56 -16.31 -11.73 -7.07
CA LYS A 56 -16.31 -12.38 -8.38
C LYS A 56 -14.90 -12.66 -8.90
N LEU A 57 -13.87 -12.26 -8.16
CA LEU A 57 -12.48 -12.54 -8.51
C LEU A 57 -12.03 -13.85 -7.89
N ASP A 58 -11.15 -14.54 -8.61
CA ASP A 58 -10.48 -15.72 -8.11
C ASP A 58 -9.30 -15.31 -7.22
N PHE A 59 -9.17 -15.99 -6.08
CA PHE A 59 -8.09 -15.85 -5.10
C PHE A 59 -7.65 -17.21 -4.53
N THR A 60 -8.03 -18.31 -5.19
CA THR A 60 -7.64 -19.67 -4.78
C THR A 60 -6.12 -19.77 -4.64
N ASP A 61 -5.38 -19.18 -5.57
CA ASP A 61 -3.91 -19.09 -5.54
C ASP A 61 -3.35 -18.49 -4.24
N LEU A 62 -4.01 -17.47 -3.66
CA LEU A 62 -3.59 -16.84 -2.41
C LEU A 62 -4.07 -17.61 -1.17
N LEU A 63 -5.21 -18.29 -1.27
CA LEU A 63 -5.77 -19.10 -0.18
C LEU A 63 -5.02 -20.42 -0.01
N ASP A 64 -4.54 -20.98 -1.12
CA ASP A 64 -3.79 -22.23 -1.15
C ASP A 64 -2.30 -22.02 -0.82
N ASP A 65 -1.81 -20.78 -0.83
CA ASP A 65 -0.44 -20.46 -0.43
C ASP A 65 -0.28 -20.43 1.11
N PRO A 66 0.48 -21.36 1.70
CA PRO A 66 0.64 -21.44 3.14
C PRO A 66 1.42 -20.26 3.73
N VAL A 67 2.31 -19.61 2.96
CA VAL A 67 3.07 -18.43 3.40
C VAL A 67 2.14 -17.23 3.51
N VAL A 68 1.26 -17.03 2.53
CA VAL A 68 0.24 -15.96 2.55
C VAL A 68 -0.68 -16.14 3.75
N MET A 69 -1.19 -17.36 3.94
CA MET A 69 -2.13 -17.65 5.03
C MET A 69 -1.47 -17.60 6.41
N PHE A 70 -0.20 -18.02 6.53
CA PHE A 70 0.59 -17.83 7.74
C PHE A 70 0.75 -16.34 8.07
N GLN A 71 1.16 -15.53 7.08
CA GLN A 71 1.38 -14.10 7.26
C GLN A 71 0.08 -13.39 7.64
N ARG A 72 -1.06 -13.77 7.04
CA ARG A 72 -2.39 -13.27 7.39
C ARG A 72 -2.79 -13.62 8.82
N LYS A 73 -2.58 -14.88 9.24
CA LYS A 73 -2.91 -15.36 10.59
C LYS A 73 -2.17 -14.59 11.68
N TYR A 74 -0.88 -14.30 11.47
CA TYR A 74 -0.02 -13.63 12.45
C TYR A 74 0.23 -12.14 12.15
N TYR A 75 -0.52 -11.55 11.21
CA TYR A 75 -0.25 -10.23 10.68
C TYR A 75 -0.08 -9.15 11.77
N LYS A 76 -1.03 -9.09 12.72
CA LYS A 76 -1.01 -8.07 13.78
C LYS A 76 0.25 -8.17 14.65
N SER A 77 0.58 -9.36 15.12
CA SER A 77 1.80 -9.60 15.91
C SER A 77 3.06 -9.30 15.12
N SER A 78 3.11 -9.72 13.85
CA SER A 78 4.26 -9.47 12.97
C SER A 78 4.43 -7.98 12.66
N VAL A 79 3.35 -7.21 12.55
CA VAL A 79 3.40 -5.76 12.36
C VAL A 79 4.02 -5.07 13.57
N VAL A 80 3.51 -5.36 14.78
CA VAL A 80 4.05 -4.77 16.02
C VAL A 80 5.54 -5.08 16.16
N LEU A 81 5.90 -6.35 15.98
CA LEU A 81 7.29 -6.79 16.11
C LEU A 81 8.19 -6.17 15.04
N MET A 82 7.87 -6.39 13.76
CA MET A 82 8.80 -6.10 12.67
C MET A 82 8.79 -4.63 12.22
N CYS A 83 7.70 -3.90 12.45
CA CYS A 83 7.61 -2.50 12.02
C CYS A 83 7.95 -1.50 13.13
N PHE A 84 7.71 -1.85 14.40
CA PHE A 84 7.86 -0.91 15.51
C PHE A 84 8.88 -1.38 16.55
N VAL A 85 8.81 -2.62 17.02
CA VAL A 85 9.73 -3.10 18.06
C VAL A 85 11.15 -3.26 17.51
N VAL A 86 11.34 -4.04 16.45
CA VAL A 86 12.67 -4.29 15.88
C VAL A 86 13.34 -3.00 15.41
N PRO A 87 12.68 -2.11 14.63
CA PRO A 87 13.34 -0.89 14.15
C PRO A 87 13.61 0.14 15.26
N THR A 88 12.92 0.07 16.40
CA THR A 88 13.21 0.90 17.59
C THR A 88 14.34 0.29 18.43
N PHE A 89 14.31 -1.02 18.65
CA PHE A 89 15.25 -1.70 19.54
C PHE A 89 16.66 -1.76 18.96
N VAL A 90 16.78 -2.06 17.66
CA VAL A 90 18.08 -2.24 17.00
C VAL A 90 18.98 -1.00 17.13
N PRO A 91 18.53 0.22 16.79
CA PRO A 91 19.36 1.41 16.93
C PRO A 91 19.70 1.76 18.38
N TRP A 92 18.72 1.60 19.27
CA TRP A 92 18.89 1.90 20.69
C TRP A 92 19.95 1.00 21.33
N TYR A 93 19.92 -0.30 21.01
CA TYR A 93 20.79 -1.28 21.64
C TYR A 93 22.16 -1.42 20.95
N LEU A 94 22.21 -1.45 19.61
CA LEU A 94 23.44 -1.82 18.90
C LEU A 94 24.45 -0.68 18.73
N TRP A 95 23.98 0.57 18.60
CA TRP A 95 24.86 1.74 18.41
C TRP A 95 24.53 2.91 19.33
N GLY A 96 23.75 2.65 20.39
CA GLY A 96 23.53 3.60 21.48
C GLY A 96 22.70 4.83 21.10
N GLU A 97 21.85 4.73 20.07
CA GLU A 97 20.93 5.83 19.73
C GLU A 97 19.94 6.09 20.87
N SER A 98 19.49 7.33 21.05
CA SER A 98 18.45 7.63 22.03
C SER A 98 17.15 6.89 21.71
N LEU A 99 16.45 6.39 22.73
CA LEU A 99 15.18 5.68 22.54
C LEU A 99 14.14 6.56 21.80
N TRP A 100 14.18 7.88 22.05
CA TRP A 100 13.33 8.86 21.37
C TRP A 100 13.59 8.89 19.86
N ASN A 101 14.84 9.05 19.43
CA ASN A 101 15.19 9.06 18.01
C ASN A 101 14.94 7.70 17.36
N ALA A 102 15.28 6.61 18.03
CA ALA A 102 15.06 5.27 17.52
C ALA A 102 13.56 5.01 17.25
N TYR A 103 12.67 5.43 18.14
CA TYR A 103 11.24 5.28 17.93
C TYR A 103 10.71 6.23 16.85
N PHE A 104 10.94 7.54 16.97
CA PHE A 104 10.31 8.52 16.07
C PHE A 104 10.93 8.52 14.67
N LEU A 105 12.24 8.35 14.54
CA LEU A 105 12.92 8.38 13.25
C LEU A 105 12.95 7.00 12.59
N ALA A 106 13.51 6.00 13.27
CA ALA A 106 13.72 4.68 12.65
C ALA A 106 12.43 3.86 12.50
N SER A 107 11.43 4.08 13.36
CA SER A 107 10.11 3.43 13.23
C SER A 107 9.07 4.34 12.56
N ILE A 108 8.68 5.45 13.20
CA ILE A 108 7.51 6.25 12.77
C ILE A 108 7.75 7.00 11.47
N LEU A 109 8.84 7.78 11.37
CA LEU A 109 9.14 8.56 10.16
C LEU A 109 9.41 7.64 8.98
N ARG A 110 10.25 6.61 9.15
CA ARG A 110 10.50 5.57 8.13
C ARG A 110 9.20 4.98 7.60
N TYR A 111 8.30 4.57 8.51
CA TYR A 111 7.01 3.99 8.15
C TYR A 111 6.14 4.99 7.37
N THR A 112 6.06 6.23 7.86
CA THR A 112 5.26 7.29 7.24
C THR A 112 5.74 7.62 5.82
N ILE A 113 7.06 7.74 5.63
CA ILE A 113 7.66 7.96 4.31
C ILE A 113 7.33 6.79 3.38
N SER A 114 7.53 5.55 3.85
CA SER A 114 7.24 4.35 3.04
C SER A 114 5.79 4.27 2.57
N LEU A 115 4.84 4.65 3.44
CA LEU A 115 3.42 4.73 3.07
C LEU A 115 3.16 5.79 2.01
N ASN A 116 3.62 7.03 2.23
CA ASN A 116 3.36 8.12 1.29
C ASN A 116 3.98 7.85 -0.09
N VAL A 117 5.20 7.30 -0.13
CA VAL A 117 5.84 6.87 -1.37
C VAL A 117 4.99 5.83 -2.10
N THR A 118 4.42 4.86 -1.38
CA THR A 118 3.56 3.86 -2.01
C THR A 118 2.24 4.47 -2.49
N TRP A 119 1.64 5.34 -1.70
CA TRP A 119 0.39 6.02 -2.04
C TRP A 119 0.52 7.01 -3.20
N LEU A 120 1.72 7.51 -3.49
CA LEU A 120 1.98 8.29 -4.70
C LEU A 120 1.78 7.49 -5.98
N VAL A 121 1.96 6.16 -5.94
CA VAL A 121 1.65 5.29 -7.09
C VAL A 121 0.14 5.31 -7.37
N ASN A 122 -0.69 5.32 -6.33
CA ASN A 122 -2.15 5.37 -6.48
C ASN A 122 -2.64 6.76 -6.91
N SER A 123 -1.99 7.83 -6.44
CA SER A 123 -2.44 9.20 -6.69
C SER A 123 -1.67 9.89 -7.82
N ALA A 124 -0.40 10.23 -7.59
CA ALA A 124 0.39 11.00 -8.53
C ALA A 124 0.60 10.25 -9.86
N ALA A 125 0.86 8.95 -9.84
CA ALA A 125 1.02 8.18 -11.08
C ALA A 125 -0.31 7.98 -11.85
N HIS A 126 -1.46 8.30 -11.27
CA HIS A 126 -2.76 8.34 -11.97
C HIS A 126 -3.18 9.75 -12.38
N MET A 127 -2.36 10.79 -12.13
CA MET A 127 -2.72 12.19 -12.35
C MET A 127 -1.66 13.02 -13.08
N TYR A 128 -0.38 12.77 -12.82
CA TYR A 128 0.73 13.59 -13.31
C TYR A 128 1.78 12.73 -14.00
N GLY A 129 2.13 13.07 -15.24
CA GLY A 129 3.11 12.34 -16.05
C GLY A 129 2.69 12.13 -17.50
N ASN A 130 3.41 11.25 -18.20
CA ASN A 130 3.19 10.94 -19.62
C ASN A 130 2.41 9.63 -19.82
N ARG A 131 1.74 9.48 -20.97
CA ARG A 131 1.01 8.26 -21.35
C ARG A 131 1.44 7.73 -22.72
N PRO A 132 2.69 7.26 -22.86
CA PRO A 132 3.22 6.87 -24.17
C PRO A 132 2.60 5.58 -24.72
N TYR A 133 2.14 4.66 -23.86
CA TYR A 133 1.62 3.37 -24.29
C TYR A 133 0.12 3.37 -24.55
N ASN A 134 -0.68 4.01 -23.69
CA ASN A 134 -2.12 4.08 -23.86
C ASN A 134 -2.68 5.41 -23.30
N LYS A 135 -3.16 6.27 -24.19
CA LYS A 135 -3.73 7.58 -23.85
C LYS A 135 -5.16 7.52 -23.28
N HIS A 136 -5.82 6.37 -23.36
CA HIS A 136 -7.21 6.18 -22.95
C HIS A 136 -7.35 5.71 -21.50
N ILE A 137 -6.25 5.38 -20.82
CA ILE A 137 -6.22 5.03 -19.40
C ILE A 137 -5.60 6.17 -18.58
N SER A 138 -5.90 6.20 -17.27
CA SER A 138 -5.39 7.21 -16.34
C SER A 138 -3.93 7.00 -15.87
N PRO A 139 -3.39 5.78 -15.72
CA PRO A 139 -1.99 5.56 -15.33
C PRO A 139 -1.00 6.33 -16.22
N ARG A 140 0.01 6.91 -15.60
CA ARG A 140 1.03 7.77 -16.21
C ARG A 140 2.42 7.38 -15.75
N GLN A 141 3.39 7.58 -16.64
CA GLN A 141 4.81 7.51 -16.29
C GLN A 141 5.21 8.77 -15.52
N ASN A 142 5.67 8.59 -14.28
CA ASN A 142 6.15 9.67 -13.43
C ASN A 142 7.51 9.26 -12.82
N THR A 143 8.59 9.87 -13.31
CA THR A 143 9.97 9.51 -12.93
C THR A 143 10.24 9.68 -11.44
N PHE A 144 9.65 10.69 -10.80
CA PHE A 144 9.84 10.91 -9.35
C PHE A 144 9.14 9.84 -8.52
N VAL A 145 7.93 9.44 -8.93
CA VAL A 145 7.22 8.32 -8.28
C VAL A 145 8.00 7.03 -8.48
N ALA A 146 8.49 6.76 -9.69
CA ALA A 146 9.30 5.59 -9.97
C ALA A 146 10.59 5.55 -9.15
N LEU A 147 11.29 6.68 -8.99
CA LEU A 147 12.48 6.75 -8.16
C LEU A 147 12.15 6.46 -6.68
N GLY A 148 11.10 7.10 -6.14
CA GLY A 148 10.68 6.89 -4.76
C GLY A 148 10.21 5.47 -4.49
N ALA A 149 9.38 4.91 -5.38
CA ALA A 149 8.75 3.61 -5.24
C ALA A 149 9.59 2.44 -5.80
N ILE A 150 10.87 2.68 -6.10
CA ILE A 150 11.84 1.68 -6.56
C ILE A 150 11.36 0.96 -7.83
N GLY A 151 11.08 1.75 -8.87
CA GLY A 151 10.74 1.28 -10.21
C GLY A 151 9.26 0.98 -10.45
N LYS A 152 8.36 1.36 -9.53
CA LYS A 152 6.90 1.24 -9.70
C LYS A 152 6.27 2.45 -10.38
#